data_AF-A0A966NZM1-F1
#
_entry.id   AF-A0A966NZM1-F1
#
_cell.length_a   1.000
_cell.length_b   1.000
_cell.length_c   1.000
_cell.angle_alpha   90.00
_cell.angle_beta   90.00
_cell.angle_gamma   90.00
#
_symmetry.space_group_name_H-M   'P 1'
#
loop_
_entity.id
_entity.type
_entity.pdbx_description
1 polymer ?
#
loop_
_entity_poly.entity_id
_entity_poly.type
_entity_poly.pdbx_seq_one_letter_code
_entity_poly.pdbx_strand_id
1 'polypeptide(L)'
;MPEMEQFGAEALRATVVTFRDTMKRHAEGINRLNVYPVPDGDTGTNMSRTLDAVVKELDAAAPEIVPTCDAISHGSLMGARGNSGVILSQILRGLASSLKGASPASASTVADALKAASTAAYSAVLKPI
;
A
#
# COMPACT_ATOMS: atom_id res chain seq x y z
N MET A 1 3.44 -12.68 -29.06
CA MET A 1 3.42 -13.12 -27.65
C MET A 1 2.74 -12.01 -26.89
N PRO A 2 1.76 -12.25 -26.00
CA PRO A 2 1.14 -11.14 -25.29
C PRO A 2 2.15 -10.57 -24.31
N GLU A 3 2.55 -9.32 -24.52
CA GLU A 3 3.41 -8.54 -23.62
C GLU A 3 2.72 -8.47 -22.24
N MET A 4 3.22 -9.26 -21.31
CA MET A 4 2.99 -9.03 -19.89
C MET A 4 4.31 -8.51 -19.30
N GLU A 5 4.94 -7.52 -19.93
CA GLU A 5 6.38 -7.35 -19.74
C GLU A 5 6.80 -6.27 -18.76
N GLN A 6 5.97 -5.28 -18.42
CA GLN A 6 6.49 -4.10 -17.73
C GLN A 6 5.48 -3.47 -16.76
N PHE A 7 5.75 -3.60 -15.45
CA PHE A 7 5.00 -2.91 -14.39
C PHE A 7 5.63 -1.53 -14.12
N GLY A 8 5.06 -0.49 -14.74
CA GLY A 8 5.52 0.90 -14.64
C GLY A 8 4.68 1.79 -13.72
N ALA A 9 4.93 3.10 -13.77
CA ALA A 9 4.27 4.09 -12.93
C ALA A 9 2.74 4.10 -13.08
N GLU A 10 2.23 4.01 -14.31
CA GLU A 10 0.79 3.98 -14.60
C GLU A 10 0.12 2.75 -13.97
N ALA A 11 0.69 1.56 -14.18
CA ALA A 11 0.17 0.32 -13.61
C ALA A 11 0.19 0.35 -12.06
N LEU A 12 1.24 0.91 -11.46
CA LEU A 12 1.34 1.10 -10.02
C LEU A 12 0.26 2.07 -9.50
N ARG A 13 0.07 3.22 -10.15
CA ARG A 13 -0.98 4.19 -9.81
C ARG A 13 -2.37 3.57 -9.89
N ALA A 14 -2.67 2.90 -11.01
CA ALA A 14 -3.95 2.22 -11.21
C ALA A 14 -4.19 1.14 -10.15
N THR A 15 -3.16 0.38 -9.78
CA THR A 15 -3.23 -0.63 -8.71
C THR A 15 -3.56 0.00 -7.37
N VAL A 16 -2.90 1.09 -6.99
CA VAL A 16 -3.12 1.76 -5.69
C VAL A 16 -4.52 2.39 -5.63
N VAL A 17 -4.98 3.03 -6.70
CA VAL A 17 -6.35 3.59 -6.78
C VAL A 17 -7.40 2.47 -6.68
N THR A 18 -7.21 1.39 -7.44
CA THR A 18 -8.11 0.22 -7.41
C THR A 18 -8.13 -0.41 -6.02
N PHE A 19 -6.98 -0.50 -5.35
CA PHE A 19 -6.88 -1.01 -4.00
C PHE A 19 -7.63 -0.12 -3.01
N ARG A 20 -7.46 1.21 -3.09
CA ARG A 20 -8.22 2.18 -2.29
C ARG A 20 -9.73 2.00 -2.47
N ASP A 21 -10.21 1.96 -3.70
CA ASP A 21 -11.64 1.85 -4.00
C ASP A 21 -12.23 0.51 -3.54
N THR A 22 -11.45 -0.56 -3.66
CA THR A 22 -11.84 -1.90 -3.18
C THR A 22 -11.85 -1.97 -1.65
N MET A 23 -10.83 -1.42 -0.99
CA MET A 23 -10.77 -1.33 0.46
C MET A 23 -11.96 -0.55 1.02
N LYS A 24 -12.32 0.59 0.40
CA LYS A 24 -13.52 1.35 0.77
C LYS A 24 -14.80 0.53 0.65
N ARG A 25 -15.00 -0.16 -0.48
CA ARG A 25 -16.19 -0.99 -0.73
C ARG A 25 -16.34 -2.12 0.30
N HIS A 26 -15.23 -2.65 0.81
CA HIS A 26 -15.23 -3.75 1.77
C HIS A 26 -14.94 -3.33 3.22
N ALA A 27 -14.80 -2.04 3.51
CA ALA A 27 -14.36 -1.52 4.81
C ALA A 27 -15.26 -2.00 5.96
N GLU A 28 -16.58 -1.94 5.80
CA GLU A 28 -17.52 -2.42 6.82
C GLU A 28 -17.41 -3.93 7.05
N GLY A 29 -17.18 -4.71 5.98
CA GLY A 29 -16.94 -6.15 6.08
C GLY A 29 -15.69 -6.45 6.90
N ILE A 30 -14.60 -5.73 6.61
CA ILE A 30 -13.32 -5.87 7.32
C ILE A 30 -13.45 -5.42 8.78
N ASN A 31 -14.16 -4.32 9.05
CA ASN A 31 -14.44 -3.86 10.42
C ASN A 31 -15.11 -4.96 11.26
N ARG A 32 -16.01 -5.74 10.67
CA ARG A 32 -16.69 -6.87 11.35
C ARG A 32 -15.80 -8.09 11.57
N LEU A 33 -14.71 -8.24 10.80
CA LEU A 33 -13.75 -9.34 10.98
C LEU A 33 -12.81 -9.11 12.16
N ASN A 34 -12.60 -7.86 12.58
CA ASN A 34 -11.72 -7.56 13.70
C ASN A 34 -12.39 -7.93 15.03
N VAL A 35 -12.22 -9.18 15.46
CA VAL A 35 -12.91 -9.76 16.63
C VAL A 35 -12.00 -10.07 17.81
N TYR A 36 -10.71 -9.67 17.79
CA TYR A 36 -9.75 -10.03 18.85
C TYR A 36 -8.80 -8.88 19.25
N PRO A 37 -8.46 -8.70 20.55
CA PRO A 37 -9.15 -9.19 21.76
C PRO A 37 -10.40 -8.37 22.11
N VAL A 38 -10.52 -7.16 21.54
CA VAL A 38 -11.70 -6.28 21.63
C VAL A 38 -11.97 -5.72 20.23
N PRO A 39 -13.17 -5.87 19.68
CA PRO A 39 -13.52 -5.29 18.39
C PRO A 39 -13.58 -3.76 18.51
N ASP A 40 -12.55 -3.08 18.01
CA ASP A 40 -12.58 -1.62 17.79
C ASP A 40 -13.46 -1.23 16.60
N GLY A 41 -13.79 -2.19 15.74
CA GLY A 41 -14.67 -2.02 14.59
C GLY A 41 -14.16 -1.02 13.57
N ASP A 42 -12.86 -0.72 13.55
CA ASP A 42 -12.30 0.38 12.77
C ASP A 42 -11.21 -0.02 11.76
N THR A 43 -10.82 -1.30 11.70
CA THR A 43 -9.70 -1.78 10.88
C THR A 43 -9.80 -1.37 9.40
N GLY A 44 -10.94 -1.66 8.75
CA GLY A 44 -11.20 -1.29 7.36
C GLY A 44 -11.36 0.21 7.15
N THR A 45 -11.93 0.92 8.13
CA THR A 45 -12.01 2.39 8.14
C THR A 45 -10.62 3.02 8.16
N ASN A 46 -9.74 2.53 9.03
CA ASN A 46 -8.37 2.99 9.20
C ASN A 46 -7.52 2.73 7.95
N MET A 47 -7.64 1.53 7.36
CA MET A 47 -6.97 1.22 6.09
C MET A 47 -7.47 2.09 4.93
N SER A 48 -8.78 2.30 4.81
CA SER A 48 -9.38 3.15 3.77
C SER A 48 -8.91 4.61 3.87
N ARG A 49 -8.90 5.18 5.08
CA ARG A 49 -8.42 6.55 5.34
C ARG A 49 -6.92 6.69 5.05
N THR A 50 -6.13 5.67 5.36
CA THR A 50 -4.70 5.63 5.02
C THR A 50 -4.51 5.66 3.50
N LEU A 51 -5.28 4.85 2.75
CA LEU A 51 -5.22 4.83 1.28
C LEU A 51 -5.76 6.11 0.64
N ASP A 52 -6.72 6.80 1.27
CA ASP A 52 -7.16 8.13 0.80
C ASP A 52 -6.05 9.17 0.85
N ALA A 53 -5.23 9.16 1.92
CA ALA A 53 -4.07 10.03 1.99
C ALA A 53 -3.03 9.69 0.90
N VAL A 54 -2.81 8.40 0.64
CA VAL A 54 -1.93 7.94 -0.46
C VAL A 54 -2.42 8.43 -1.82
N VAL A 55 -3.70 8.23 -2.14
CA VAL A 55 -4.26 8.65 -3.43
C VAL A 55 -4.21 10.18 -3.57
N LYS A 56 -4.48 10.93 -2.49
CA LYS A 56 -4.35 12.39 -2.51
C LYS A 56 -2.93 12.86 -2.86
N GLU A 57 -1.90 12.22 -2.31
CA GLU A 57 -0.51 12.53 -2.65
C GLU A 57 -0.18 12.11 -4.09
N LEU A 58 -0.72 10.98 -4.57
CA LEU A 58 -0.57 10.55 -5.96
C LEU A 58 -1.17 11.56 -6.94
N ASP A 59 -2.36 12.10 -6.65
CA ASP A 59 -3.04 13.08 -7.49
C ASP A 59 -2.24 14.38 -7.63
N ALA A 60 -1.44 14.73 -6.63
CA ALA A 60 -0.56 15.91 -6.64
C ALA A 60 0.82 15.64 -7.27
N ALA A 61 1.21 14.37 -7.42
CA ALA A 61 2.54 13.99 -7.90
C ALA A 61 2.58 13.79 -9.42
N ALA A 62 3.73 14.10 -10.02
CA ALA A 62 3.96 13.85 -11.44
C ALA A 62 3.91 12.35 -11.80
N PRO A 63 3.42 11.96 -12.99
CA PRO A 63 3.05 10.58 -13.32
C PRO A 63 4.23 9.65 -13.64
N GLU A 64 5.45 9.98 -13.24
CA GLU A 64 6.63 9.13 -13.38
C GLU A 64 6.84 8.23 -12.15
N ILE A 65 7.68 7.20 -12.29
CA ILE A 65 7.84 6.18 -11.24
C ILE A 65 8.38 6.76 -9.93
N VAL A 66 9.39 7.64 -10.00
CA VAL A 66 10.05 8.18 -8.81
C VAL A 66 9.08 9.04 -7.98
N PRO A 67 8.40 10.06 -8.54
CA PRO A 67 7.39 10.81 -7.81
C PRO A 67 6.21 9.94 -7.34
N THR A 68 5.81 8.93 -8.11
CA THR A 68 4.75 7.98 -7.72
C THR A 68 5.14 7.20 -6.46
N CYS A 69 6.33 6.62 -6.42
CA CYS A 69 6.83 5.89 -5.26
C CYS A 69 7.02 6.80 -4.04
N ASP A 70 7.46 8.04 -4.26
CA ASP A 70 7.61 9.04 -3.19
C ASP A 70 6.26 9.45 -2.61
N ALA A 71 5.25 9.69 -3.45
CA ALA A 71 3.89 9.98 -3.02
C ALA A 71 3.26 8.80 -2.25
N ILE A 72 3.44 7.56 -2.72
CA ILE A 72 2.99 6.36 -1.99
C ILE A 72 3.66 6.28 -0.61
N SER A 73 4.96 6.51 -0.57
CA SER A 73 5.73 6.40 0.67
C SER A 73 5.36 7.49 1.67
N HIS A 74 5.28 8.73 1.21
CA HIS A 74 4.93 9.88 2.03
C HIS A 74 3.47 9.85 2.49
N GLY A 75 2.53 9.64 1.56
CA GLY A 75 1.10 9.62 1.87
C GLY A 75 0.70 8.48 2.79
N SER A 76 1.35 7.32 2.66
CA SER A 76 1.08 6.21 3.56
C SER A 76 1.63 6.44 4.97
N LEU A 77 2.82 7.06 5.10
CA LEU A 77 3.40 7.40 6.40
C LEU A 77 2.60 8.48 7.12
N MET A 78 2.32 9.60 6.45
CA MET A 78 1.63 10.75 7.05
C MET A 78 0.13 10.50 7.24
N GLY A 79 -0.44 9.61 6.41
CA GLY A 79 -1.85 9.25 6.42
C GLY A 79 -2.21 8.07 7.31
N ALA A 80 -1.23 7.36 7.88
CA ALA A 80 -1.47 6.15 8.67
C ALA A 80 -2.44 6.42 9.85
N ARG A 81 -3.49 5.60 9.95
CA ARG A 81 -4.48 5.64 11.04
C ARG A 81 -4.55 4.32 11.78
N GLY A 82 -4.44 4.37 13.11
CA GLY A 82 -4.49 3.17 13.96
C GLY A 82 -3.40 2.14 13.61
N ASN A 83 -3.52 0.95 14.18
CA ASN A 83 -2.53 -0.11 13.97
C ASN A 83 -2.55 -0.65 12.53
N SER A 84 -3.74 -0.84 11.96
CA SER A 84 -3.89 -1.35 10.59
C SER A 84 -3.33 -0.39 9.55
N GLY A 85 -3.53 0.92 9.72
CA GLY A 85 -2.93 1.94 8.86
C GLY A 85 -1.41 2.02 9.01
N VAL A 86 -0.88 1.88 10.23
CA VAL A 86 0.58 1.83 10.45
C VAL A 86 1.16 0.62 9.74
N ILE A 87 0.62 -0.59 9.91
CA ILE A 87 1.12 -1.80 9.22
C ILE A 87 1.03 -1.63 7.70
N LEU A 88 -0.12 -1.15 7.20
CA LEU A 88 -0.30 -0.89 5.78
C LEU A 88 0.74 0.10 5.23
N SER A 89 1.09 1.13 5.99
CA SER A 89 2.14 2.07 5.58
C SER A 89 3.52 1.42 5.42
N GLN A 90 3.84 0.40 6.22
CA GLN A 90 5.10 -0.32 6.10
C GLN A 90 5.12 -1.16 4.82
N ILE A 91 4.02 -1.83 4.52
CA ILE A 91 3.84 -2.60 3.28
C ILE A 91 4.03 -1.69 2.07
N LEU A 92 3.30 -0.56 2.03
CA LEU A 92 3.35 0.37 0.90
C LEU A 92 4.73 1.00 0.71
N ARG A 93 5.40 1.37 1.81
CA ARG A 93 6.77 1.91 1.75
C ARG A 93 7.79 0.86 1.31
N GLY A 94 7.69 -0.36 1.81
CA GLY A 94 8.54 -1.47 1.38
C GLY A 94 8.40 -1.70 -0.12
N LEU A 95 7.16 -1.80 -0.62
CA LEU A 95 6.87 -1.96 -2.04
C LEU A 95 7.42 -0.79 -2.87
N ALA A 96 7.09 0.45 -2.48
CA ALA A 96 7.51 1.66 -3.21
C ALA A 96 9.03 1.80 -3.27
N SER A 97 9.74 1.50 -2.17
CA SER A 97 11.19 1.58 -2.12
C SER A 97 11.87 0.60 -3.10
N SER A 98 11.34 -0.63 -3.22
CA SER A 98 11.85 -1.63 -4.16
C SER A 98 11.55 -1.28 -5.61
N LEU A 99 10.36 -0.73 -5.90
CA LEU A 99 9.96 -0.42 -7.28
C LEU A 99 10.57 0.90 -7.80
N LYS A 100 10.91 1.84 -6.91
CA LYS A 100 11.42 3.17 -7.28
C LYS A 100 12.65 3.13 -8.19
N GLY A 101 13.54 2.15 -7.99
CA GLY A 101 14.77 1.99 -8.77
C GLY A 101 14.68 0.99 -9.92
N ALA A 102 13.53 0.34 -10.12
CA ALA A 102 13.40 -0.80 -11.02
C ALA A 102 12.14 -0.66 -11.87
N SER A 103 12.02 0.45 -12.61
CA SER A 103 10.91 0.68 -13.53
C SER A 103 11.42 0.85 -14.97
N PRO A 104 10.83 0.14 -15.94
CA PRO A 104 9.71 -0.79 -15.77
C PRO A 104 10.12 -2.08 -15.04
N ALA A 105 9.30 -2.52 -14.08
CA ALA A 105 9.60 -3.69 -13.25
C ALA A 105 9.22 -4.98 -13.98
N SER A 106 10.12 -5.97 -13.96
CA SER A 106 9.82 -7.32 -14.39
C SER A 106 9.01 -8.07 -13.32
N ALA A 107 8.47 -9.24 -13.68
CA ALA A 107 7.78 -10.11 -12.72
C ALA A 107 8.65 -10.50 -11.51
N SER A 108 9.95 -10.74 -11.70
CA SER A 108 10.87 -11.05 -10.60
C SER A 108 11.06 -9.85 -9.68
N THR A 109 11.21 -8.65 -10.24
CA THR A 109 11.30 -7.41 -9.47
C THR A 109 10.04 -7.17 -8.62
N VAL A 110 8.85 -7.42 -9.19
CA VAL A 110 7.59 -7.30 -8.44
C VAL A 110 7.51 -8.32 -7.31
N ALA A 111 7.94 -9.57 -7.55
CA ALA A 111 7.99 -10.60 -6.51
C ALA A 111 8.94 -10.22 -5.36
N ASP A 112 10.11 -9.69 -5.69
CA ASP A 112 11.07 -9.20 -4.69
C ASP A 112 10.51 -8.00 -3.92
N ALA A 113 9.80 -7.08 -4.58
CA ALA A 113 9.16 -5.94 -3.93
C ALA A 113 8.07 -6.37 -2.94
N LEU A 114 7.26 -7.39 -3.27
CA LEU A 114 6.27 -7.97 -2.35
C LEU A 114 6.94 -8.64 -1.14
N LYS A 115 8.06 -9.33 -1.34
CA LYS A 115 8.85 -9.93 -0.26
C LYS A 115 9.45 -8.88 0.66
N ALA A 116 9.95 -7.77 0.10
CA ALA A 116 10.47 -6.64 0.85
C ALA A 116 9.36 -5.94 1.66
N ALA A 117 8.19 -5.72 1.06
CA ALA A 117 7.01 -5.18 1.73
C ALA A 117 6.56 -6.04 2.93
N SER A 118 6.53 -7.36 2.76
CA SER A 118 6.23 -8.32 3.83
C SER A 118 7.24 -8.21 4.97
N THR A 119 8.54 -8.24 4.65
CA THR A 119 9.62 -8.10 5.64
C THR A 119 9.49 -6.80 6.43
N ALA A 120 9.27 -5.67 5.75
CA ALA A 120 9.10 -4.36 6.38
C ALA A 120 7.91 -4.32 7.34
N ALA A 121 6.78 -4.93 6.95
CA ALA A 121 5.60 -5.00 7.79
C ALA A 121 5.83 -5.82 9.06
N TYR A 122 6.45 -7.00 8.94
CA TYR A 122 6.78 -7.84 10.09
C TYR A 122 7.79 -7.19 11.04
N SER A 123 8.82 -6.53 10.50
CA SER A 123 9.82 -5.83 11.31
C SER A 123 9.26 -4.64 12.10
N ALA A 124 8.16 -4.05 11.64
CA ALA A 124 7.53 -2.93 12.33
C ALA A 124 6.61 -3.36 13.49
N VAL A 125 6.29 -4.64 13.62
CA VAL A 125 5.46 -5.19 14.70
C VAL A 125 6.36 -5.75 15.79
N LEU A 126 6.42 -5.06 16.94
CA LEU A 126 7.35 -5.36 18.04
C LEU A 126 7.16 -6.75 18.67
N LYS A 127 5.95 -7.34 18.61
CA LYS A 127 5.64 -8.74 18.95
C LYS A 127 4.34 -9.16 18.25
N PRO A 128 4.34 -10.13 17.32
CA PRO A 128 3.10 -10.75 16.86
C PRO A 128 2.47 -11.51 18.03
N ILE A 129 1.17 -11.32 18.26
CA ILE A 129 0.37 -12.15 19.19
C ILE A 129 -0.14 -13.40 18.47
#